data_AF-K0JGA3-F1
#
_entry.id   AF-K0JGA3-F1
#
_cell.length_a   1.000
_cell.length_b   1.000
_cell.length_c   1.000
_cell.angle_alpha   90.00
_cell.angle_beta   90.00
_cell.angle_gamma   90.00
#
_symmetry.space_group_name_H-M   'P 1'
#
loop_
_entity.id
_entity.type
_entity.pdbx_description
1 polymer ?
#
loop_
_entity_poly.entity_id
_entity_poly.type
_entity_poly.pdbx_seq_one_letter_code
_entity_poly.pdbx_strand_id
1 'polypeptide(L)'
;MMAIIQAIGFFFGHGSGNYISIKLGAKDTLEASKMAATGFLSAMIVGFIILIFGIIFINPLAHILGSTNTILPYSKTYMKYILIGAPYMTASIVLNNQLRLQGNALFAMIGLISGAIINIILDPIFIFYFDMGIKGAAIGTIISQFISFCVLLIGSNVWGTLPIRLKDFSPSLKKYKAIIVGGLPSLCRQSISSFSTAFLNTSASFFGDAAIAAMSIVNRVSMFANSAIIGFGQGFQPVCGFNYGAKKYDRVIKAFYFCVKVSTIVLIIFAFIIFINSHYIVNLFNKEDEALFSVANRALRYQALTLPLWGLITLSSMILQTTRKTIRASILALAKQGIFFIPIVYILPKFLGLFGIEIAQPLADLFTFIISIPLGYSIIREMKIELKNNTKVT
;
A
#
# COMPACT_ATOMS: atom_id res chain seq x y z
N MET A 1 -11.22 -10.29 -0.29
CA MET A 1 -11.61 -9.77 1.05
C MET A 1 -10.51 -8.92 1.69
N MET A 2 -9.31 -9.47 1.95
CA MET A 2 -8.21 -8.72 2.59
C MET A 2 -7.87 -7.37 1.94
N ALA A 3 -7.84 -7.32 0.60
CA ALA A 3 -7.58 -6.09 -0.13
C ALA A 3 -8.57 -4.96 0.21
N ILE A 4 -9.85 -5.28 0.46
CA ILE A 4 -10.89 -4.29 0.84
C ILE A 4 -10.62 -3.77 2.25
N ILE A 5 -10.36 -4.67 3.19
CA ILE A 5 -9.99 -4.34 4.58
C ILE A 5 -8.75 -3.43 4.60
N GLN A 6 -7.74 -3.78 3.81
CA GLN A 6 -6.52 -2.98 3.66
C GLN A 6 -6.81 -1.62 3.01
N ALA A 7 -7.60 -1.58 1.95
CA ALA A 7 -7.94 -0.33 1.26
C ALA A 7 -8.61 0.68 2.20
N ILE A 8 -9.56 0.19 3.01
CA ILE A 8 -10.26 1.00 4.02
C ILE A 8 -9.32 1.38 5.18
N GLY A 9 -8.51 0.43 5.67
CA GLY A 9 -7.52 0.71 6.72
C GLY A 9 -6.51 1.77 6.30
N PHE A 10 -5.96 1.69 5.09
CA PHE A 10 -5.04 2.69 4.54
C PHE A 10 -5.73 4.02 4.24
N PHE A 11 -6.99 4.00 3.80
CA PHE A 11 -7.78 5.22 3.61
C PHE A 11 -7.90 6.02 4.92
N PHE A 12 -8.36 5.40 6.01
CA PHE A 12 -8.43 6.07 7.31
C PHE A 12 -7.05 6.36 7.89
N GLY A 13 -6.09 5.46 7.71
CA GLY A 13 -4.73 5.54 8.25
C GLY A 13 -3.94 6.69 7.67
N HIS A 14 -3.79 6.74 6.34
CA HIS A 14 -3.12 7.86 5.66
C HIS A 14 -3.93 9.15 5.78
N GLY A 15 -5.27 9.07 5.71
CA GLY A 15 -6.16 10.23 5.86
C GLY A 15 -5.97 10.96 7.18
N SER A 16 -6.15 10.23 8.29
CA SER A 16 -5.97 10.78 9.64
C SER A 16 -4.51 11.07 9.97
N GLY A 17 -3.60 10.16 9.63
CA GLY A 17 -2.18 10.28 9.93
C GLY A 17 -1.50 11.48 9.25
N ASN A 18 -1.79 11.74 7.97
CA ASN A 18 -1.21 12.91 7.30
C ASN A 18 -1.69 14.21 7.97
N TYR A 19 -2.97 14.29 8.36
CA TYR A 19 -3.49 15.43 9.11
C TYR A 19 -2.81 15.57 10.49
N ILE A 20 -2.62 14.46 11.21
CA ILE A 20 -1.93 14.42 12.50
C ILE A 20 -0.51 14.96 12.38
N SER A 21 0.28 14.47 11.41
CA SER A 21 1.67 14.89 11.23
C SER A 21 1.82 16.40 10.99
N ILE A 22 0.92 16.99 10.18
CA ILE A 22 0.86 18.43 9.94
C ILE A 22 0.49 19.19 11.21
N LYS A 23 -0.52 18.72 11.96
CA LYS A 23 -0.96 19.37 13.19
C LYS A 23 0.09 19.32 14.30
N LEU A 24 0.79 18.20 14.44
CA LEU A 24 1.93 18.08 15.35
C LEU A 24 3.08 19.00 14.95
N GLY A 25 3.38 19.11 13.65
CA GLY A 25 4.33 20.10 13.13
C GLY A 25 3.97 21.55 13.49
N ALA A 26 2.68 21.87 13.46
CA ALA A 26 2.12 23.16 13.86
C ALA A 26 1.96 23.33 15.39
N LYS A 27 2.39 22.35 16.20
CA LYS A 27 2.21 22.28 17.67
C LYS A 27 0.76 22.26 18.16
N ASP A 28 -0.19 21.91 17.29
CA ASP A 28 -1.61 21.77 17.61
C ASP A 28 -1.92 20.31 18.01
N THR A 29 -1.48 19.94 19.22
CA THR A 29 -1.58 18.57 19.74
C THR A 29 -3.03 18.18 20.07
N LEU A 30 -3.87 19.14 20.44
CA LEU A 30 -5.27 18.90 20.77
C LEU A 30 -6.06 18.44 19.53
N GLU A 31 -5.95 19.17 18.41
CA GLU A 31 -6.61 18.74 17.17
C GLU A 31 -6.00 17.46 16.61
N ALA A 32 -4.71 17.22 16.84
CA ALA A 32 -4.07 15.97 16.46
C ALA A 32 -4.65 14.77 17.26
N SER A 33 -4.82 14.90 18.58
CA SER A 33 -5.42 13.86 19.44
C SER A 33 -6.86 13.54 19.01
N LYS A 34 -7.66 14.58 18.78
CA LYS A 34 -9.03 14.45 18.28
C LYS A 34 -9.08 13.74 16.92
N MET A 35 -8.18 14.07 16.00
CA MET A 35 -8.10 13.39 14.71
C MET A 35 -7.67 11.93 14.84
N ALA A 36 -6.73 11.62 15.75
CA ALA A 36 -6.28 10.25 16.01
C ALA A 36 -7.45 9.38 16.48
N ALA A 37 -8.18 9.83 17.50
CA ALA A 37 -9.38 9.14 18.01
C ALA A 37 -10.47 9.01 16.95
N THR A 38 -10.78 10.08 16.20
CA THR A 38 -11.76 10.02 15.10
C THR A 38 -11.34 9.03 14.02
N GLY A 39 -10.10 9.07 13.52
CA GLY A 39 -9.64 8.15 12.50
C GLY A 39 -9.70 6.69 12.94
N PHE A 40 -9.27 6.41 14.18
CA PHE A 40 -9.29 5.07 14.77
C PHE A 40 -10.72 4.52 14.93
N LEU A 41 -11.59 5.27 15.63
CA LEU A 41 -12.95 4.81 15.92
C LEU A 41 -13.80 4.70 14.66
N SER A 42 -13.67 5.65 13.72
CA SER A 42 -14.37 5.55 12.43
C SER A 42 -13.92 4.32 11.63
N ALA A 43 -12.63 3.99 11.63
CA ALA A 43 -12.15 2.78 10.93
C ALA A 43 -12.63 1.49 11.60
N MET A 44 -12.73 1.48 12.93
CA MET A 44 -13.29 0.35 13.68
C MET A 44 -14.78 0.19 13.36
N ILE A 45 -15.56 1.28 13.34
CA ILE A 45 -16.98 1.28 12.96
C ILE A 45 -17.15 0.77 11.52
N VAL A 46 -16.37 1.27 10.56
CA VAL A 46 -16.44 0.79 9.17
C VAL A 46 -16.01 -0.68 9.07
N GLY A 47 -15.04 -1.13 9.86
CA GLY A 47 -14.67 -2.54 9.95
C GLY A 47 -15.81 -3.42 10.49
N PHE A 48 -16.60 -2.94 11.46
CA PHE A 48 -17.84 -3.61 11.90
C PHE A 48 -18.90 -3.66 10.81
N ILE A 49 -19.05 -2.60 10.02
CA ILE A 49 -19.93 -2.58 8.85
C ILE A 49 -19.47 -3.65 7.84
N ILE A 50 -18.16 -3.72 7.53
CA ILE A 50 -17.60 -4.76 6.64
C ILE A 50 -17.89 -6.17 7.17
N LEU A 51 -17.75 -6.39 8.48
CA LEU A 51 -18.10 -7.66 9.12
C LEU A 51 -19.59 -8.01 8.91
N ILE A 52 -20.51 -7.11 9.29
CA ILE A 52 -21.96 -7.36 9.22
C ILE A 52 -22.40 -7.63 7.78
N PHE A 53 -22.09 -6.71 6.87
CA PHE A 53 -22.46 -6.85 5.46
C PHE A 53 -21.73 -8.04 4.81
N GLY A 54 -20.46 -8.26 5.16
CA GLY A 54 -19.70 -9.38 4.63
C GLY A 54 -20.26 -10.74 5.01
N ILE A 55 -20.79 -10.90 6.24
CA ILE A 55 -21.44 -12.14 6.67
C ILE A 55 -22.80 -12.31 6.01
N ILE A 56 -23.63 -11.26 5.97
CA ILE A 56 -24.97 -11.30 5.34
C ILE A 56 -24.84 -11.68 3.85
N PHE A 57 -23.87 -11.08 3.16
CA PHE A 57 -23.66 -11.25 1.73
C PHE A 57 -22.53 -12.23 1.40
N ILE A 58 -22.19 -13.17 2.28
CA ILE A 58 -21.01 -14.02 2.10
C ILE A 58 -21.07 -14.90 0.84
N ASN A 59 -22.25 -15.44 0.50
CA ASN A 59 -22.45 -16.25 -0.71
C ASN A 59 -22.27 -15.42 -1.99
N PRO A 60 -23.03 -14.31 -2.20
CA PRO A 60 -22.86 -13.51 -3.41
C PRO A 60 -21.46 -12.91 -3.50
N LEU A 61 -20.84 -12.51 -2.38
CA LEU A 61 -19.45 -12.05 -2.37
C LEU A 61 -18.48 -13.15 -2.80
N ALA A 62 -18.64 -14.38 -2.33
CA ALA A 62 -17.78 -15.50 -2.72
C ALA A 62 -17.90 -15.80 -4.23
N HIS A 63 -19.10 -15.75 -4.79
CA HIS A 63 -19.30 -15.93 -6.24
C HIS A 63 -18.75 -14.77 -7.07
N ILE A 64 -18.97 -13.52 -6.65
CA ILE A 64 -18.40 -12.33 -7.33
C ILE A 64 -16.87 -12.39 -7.33
N LEU A 65 -16.27 -12.94 -6.27
CA LEU A 65 -14.83 -13.14 -6.17
C LEU A 65 -14.31 -14.35 -6.97
N GLY A 66 -15.18 -15.04 -7.73
CA GLY A 66 -14.80 -16.12 -8.64
C GLY A 66 -14.88 -17.53 -8.03
N SER A 67 -15.52 -17.72 -6.88
CA SER A 67 -15.66 -19.05 -6.29
C SER A 67 -16.63 -19.92 -7.10
N THR A 68 -16.14 -21.06 -7.57
CA THR A 68 -16.96 -22.13 -8.15
C THR A 68 -17.73 -22.88 -7.06
N ASN A 69 -18.77 -23.64 -7.45
CA ASN A 69 -19.60 -24.39 -6.50
C ASN A 69 -18.80 -25.41 -5.67
N THR A 70 -17.74 -25.98 -6.23
CA THR A 70 -16.86 -26.96 -5.55
C THR A 70 -15.96 -26.31 -4.50
N ILE A 71 -15.50 -25.08 -4.73
CA ILE A 71 -14.59 -24.35 -3.82
C ILE A 71 -15.38 -23.47 -2.84
N LEU A 72 -16.65 -23.17 -3.13
CA LEU A 72 -17.51 -22.29 -2.35
C LEU A 72 -17.54 -22.60 -0.84
N PRO A 73 -17.65 -23.86 -0.38
CA PRO A 73 -17.62 -24.17 1.05
C PRO A 73 -16.31 -23.74 1.73
N TYR A 74 -15.17 -23.95 1.07
CA TYR A 74 -13.85 -23.56 1.56
C TYR A 74 -13.67 -22.04 1.57
N SER A 75 -14.02 -21.37 0.46
CA SER A 75 -14.01 -19.90 0.33
C SER A 75 -14.85 -19.24 1.42
N LYS A 76 -16.08 -19.72 1.63
CA LYS A 76 -16.98 -19.21 2.67
C LYS A 76 -16.41 -19.38 4.06
N THR A 77 -15.83 -20.55 4.35
CA THR A 77 -15.22 -20.84 5.65
C THR A 77 -14.11 -19.83 5.92
N TYR A 78 -13.16 -19.70 4.99
CA TYR A 78 -12.06 -18.75 5.11
C TYR A 78 -12.56 -17.30 5.25
N MET A 79 -13.46 -16.86 4.36
CA MET A 79 -14.02 -15.51 4.38
C MET A 79 -14.72 -15.18 5.69
N LYS A 80 -15.48 -16.12 6.27
CA LYS A 80 -16.19 -15.91 7.53
C LYS A 80 -15.22 -15.57 8.66
N TYR A 81 -14.12 -16.31 8.79
CA TYR A 81 -13.11 -16.02 9.80
C TYR A 81 -12.43 -14.66 9.56
N ILE A 82 -11.99 -14.38 8.33
CA ILE A 82 -11.37 -13.09 8.01
C ILE A 82 -12.31 -11.91 8.26
N LEU A 83 -13.60 -12.05 7.97
CA LEU A 83 -14.61 -11.00 8.21
C LEU A 83 -14.76 -10.70 9.69
N ILE A 84 -14.75 -11.71 10.57
CA ILE A 84 -14.73 -11.51 12.04
C ILE A 84 -13.55 -10.63 12.44
N GLY A 85 -12.43 -10.73 11.71
CA GLY A 85 -11.26 -9.90 11.93
C GLY A 85 -11.30 -8.48 11.37
N ALA A 86 -12.25 -8.16 10.49
CA ALA A 86 -12.29 -6.87 9.81
C ALA A 86 -12.21 -5.64 10.75
N PRO A 87 -12.92 -5.57 11.89
CA PRO A 87 -12.88 -4.40 12.78
C PRO A 87 -11.50 -4.07 13.35
N TYR A 88 -10.77 -5.06 13.87
CA TYR A 88 -9.45 -4.83 14.45
C TYR A 88 -8.35 -4.83 13.40
N MET A 89 -8.53 -5.47 12.25
CA MET A 89 -7.59 -5.37 11.14
C MET A 89 -7.58 -3.96 10.54
N THR A 90 -8.75 -3.36 10.27
CA THR A 90 -8.79 -1.97 9.80
C THR A 90 -8.20 -1.03 10.83
N ALA A 91 -8.57 -1.20 12.10
CA ALA A 91 -8.08 -0.38 13.20
C ALA A 91 -6.56 -0.52 13.41
N SER A 92 -5.99 -1.72 13.28
CA SER A 92 -4.53 -1.96 13.35
C SER A 92 -3.78 -1.20 12.26
N ILE A 93 -4.29 -1.24 11.02
CA ILE A 93 -3.68 -0.48 9.92
C ILE A 93 -3.72 1.02 10.24
N VAL A 94 -4.81 1.52 10.79
CA VAL A 94 -4.90 2.94 11.19
C VAL A 94 -3.90 3.27 12.30
N LEU A 95 -3.85 2.51 13.39
CA LEU A 95 -2.90 2.74 14.48
C LEU A 95 -1.46 2.71 14.00
N ASN A 96 -1.10 1.73 13.18
CA ASN A 96 0.23 1.61 12.59
C ASN A 96 0.61 2.85 11.75
N ASN A 97 -0.32 3.33 10.91
CA ASN A 97 -0.12 4.53 10.12
C ASN A 97 0.00 5.78 11.00
N GLN A 98 -0.87 5.93 11.99
CA GLN A 98 -0.88 7.07 12.91
C GLN A 98 0.41 7.13 13.72
N LEU A 99 0.87 6.02 14.32
CA LEU A 99 2.13 5.95 15.07
C LEU A 99 3.32 6.38 14.22
N ARG A 100 3.42 5.86 12.99
CA ARG A 100 4.50 6.24 12.06
C ARG A 100 4.44 7.73 11.72
N LEU A 101 3.24 8.26 11.47
CA LEU A 101 3.04 9.67 11.13
C LEU A 101 3.14 10.62 12.33
N GLN A 102 3.20 10.10 13.56
CA GLN A 102 3.62 10.81 14.77
C GLN A 102 5.15 10.83 14.95
N GLY A 103 5.89 10.13 14.09
CA GLY A 103 7.36 9.97 14.19
C GLY A 103 7.79 8.72 14.95
N ASN A 104 6.84 7.89 15.41
CA ASN A 104 7.13 6.72 16.21
C ASN A 104 7.16 5.41 15.38
N ALA A 105 8.10 5.36 14.44
CA ALA A 105 8.22 4.25 13.49
C ALA A 105 8.60 2.92 14.16
N LEU A 106 9.35 2.94 15.26
CA LEU A 106 9.80 1.74 15.96
C LEU A 106 8.63 0.93 16.53
N PHE A 107 7.72 1.55 17.28
CA PHE A 107 6.56 0.84 17.81
C PHE A 107 5.56 0.44 16.73
N ALA A 108 5.43 1.24 15.66
CA ALA A 108 4.65 0.82 14.49
C ALA A 108 5.21 -0.46 13.88
N MET A 109 6.54 -0.58 13.77
CA MET A 109 7.22 -1.77 13.27
C MET A 109 7.05 -2.96 14.22
N ILE A 110 7.25 -2.78 15.53
CA ILE A 110 7.08 -3.84 16.53
C ILE A 110 5.70 -4.47 16.44
N GLY A 111 4.63 -3.65 16.36
CA GLY A 111 3.27 -4.18 16.26
C GLY A 111 3.01 -4.99 14.99
N LEU A 112 3.53 -4.55 13.84
CA LEU A 112 3.36 -5.30 12.58
C LEU A 112 4.16 -6.61 12.59
N ILE A 113 5.41 -6.57 13.07
CA ILE A 113 6.30 -7.73 13.11
C ILE A 113 5.81 -8.76 14.12
N SER A 114 5.30 -8.34 15.28
CA SER A 114 4.75 -9.28 16.26
C SER A 114 3.60 -10.09 15.66
N GLY A 115 2.69 -9.45 14.93
CA GLY A 115 1.62 -10.16 14.22
C GLY A 115 2.17 -11.13 13.16
N ALA A 116 3.14 -10.71 12.36
CA ALA A 116 3.72 -11.56 11.32
C ALA A 116 4.43 -12.80 11.91
N ILE A 117 5.23 -12.64 12.97
CA ILE A 117 5.92 -13.75 13.64
C ILE A 117 4.91 -14.72 14.24
N ILE A 118 3.89 -14.20 14.93
CA ILE A 118 2.84 -15.05 15.52
C ILE A 118 2.10 -15.81 14.41
N ASN A 119 1.83 -15.19 13.26
CA ASN A 119 1.16 -15.86 12.15
C ASN A 119 2.01 -16.99 11.57
N ILE A 120 3.31 -16.76 11.38
CA ILE A 120 4.26 -17.79 10.92
C ILE A 120 4.29 -19.00 11.88
N ILE A 121 4.13 -18.77 13.19
CA ILE A 121 4.11 -19.84 14.19
C ILE A 121 2.75 -20.55 14.25
N LEU A 122 1.65 -19.78 14.27
CA LEU A 122 0.30 -20.32 14.44
C LEU A 122 -0.21 -21.07 13.21
N ASP A 123 0.19 -20.68 12.00
CA ASP A 123 -0.31 -21.31 10.79
C ASP A 123 0.08 -22.80 10.70
N PRO A 124 1.36 -23.22 10.84
CA PRO A 124 1.72 -24.63 10.87
C PRO A 124 1.04 -25.42 11.99
N ILE A 125 0.87 -24.79 13.17
CA ILE A 125 0.21 -25.42 14.31
C ILE A 125 -1.26 -25.71 13.98
N PHE A 126 -2.01 -24.72 13.50
CA PHE A 126 -3.43 -24.93 13.20
C PHE A 126 -3.65 -25.76 11.94
N ILE A 127 -2.80 -25.60 10.92
CA ILE A 127 -2.95 -26.31 9.65
C ILE A 127 -2.59 -27.79 9.83
N PHE A 128 -1.40 -28.09 10.37
CA PHE A 128 -0.85 -29.46 10.38
C PHE A 128 -1.07 -30.19 11.70
N TYR A 129 -0.81 -29.54 12.85
CA TYR A 129 -0.91 -30.22 14.14
C TYR A 129 -2.36 -30.45 14.57
N PHE A 130 -3.24 -29.47 14.33
CA PHE A 130 -4.67 -29.59 14.61
C PHE A 130 -5.52 -30.03 13.39
N ASP A 131 -4.88 -30.32 12.25
CA ASP A 131 -5.53 -30.75 10.99
C ASP A 131 -6.73 -29.88 10.57
N MET A 132 -6.65 -28.56 10.80
CA MET A 132 -7.76 -27.64 10.51
C MET A 132 -7.72 -27.11 9.07
N GLY A 133 -6.69 -27.44 8.28
CA GLY A 133 -6.52 -26.99 6.90
C GLY A 133 -6.74 -25.48 6.72
N ILE A 134 -7.56 -25.10 5.74
CA ILE A 134 -7.88 -23.70 5.39
C ILE A 134 -8.52 -22.94 6.57
N LYS A 135 -9.31 -23.62 7.39
CA LYS A 135 -9.91 -23.03 8.60
C LYS A 135 -8.82 -22.64 9.60
N GLY A 136 -7.82 -23.50 9.77
CA GLY A 136 -6.65 -23.25 10.62
C GLY A 136 -5.87 -22.02 10.18
N ALA A 137 -5.56 -21.91 8.88
CA ALA A 137 -4.88 -20.74 8.31
C ALA A 137 -5.65 -19.42 8.57
N ALA A 138 -6.97 -19.45 8.40
CA ALA A 138 -7.80 -18.28 8.66
C ALA A 138 -7.79 -17.88 10.15
N ILE A 139 -7.86 -18.86 11.06
CA ILE A 139 -7.81 -18.64 12.51
C ILE A 139 -6.45 -18.09 12.95
N GLY A 140 -5.36 -18.69 12.46
CA GLY A 140 -3.99 -18.22 12.72
C GLY A 140 -3.81 -16.77 12.29
N THR A 141 -4.30 -16.42 11.10
CA THR A 141 -4.28 -15.04 10.59
C THR A 141 -5.01 -14.08 11.52
N ILE A 142 -6.25 -14.38 11.92
CA ILE A 142 -7.07 -13.44 12.69
C ILE A 142 -6.56 -13.25 14.12
N ILE A 143 -6.06 -14.32 14.77
CA ILE A 143 -5.46 -14.24 16.11
C ILE A 143 -4.21 -13.37 16.06
N SER A 144 -3.37 -13.58 15.05
CA SER A 144 -2.14 -12.81 14.87
C SER A 144 -2.42 -11.33 14.63
N GLN A 145 -3.44 -11.01 13.84
CA GLN A 145 -3.88 -9.64 13.61
C GLN A 145 -4.52 -9.02 14.87
N PHE A 146 -5.22 -9.80 15.68
CA PHE A 146 -5.75 -9.34 16.95
C PHE A 146 -4.64 -9.04 17.97
N ILE A 147 -3.59 -9.86 18.02
CA ILE A 147 -2.44 -9.58 18.89
C ILE A 147 -1.67 -8.35 18.39
N SER A 148 -1.46 -8.22 17.07
CA SER A 148 -0.90 -7.00 16.46
C SER A 148 -1.71 -5.75 16.81
N PHE A 149 -3.05 -5.83 16.74
CA PHE A 149 -3.96 -4.77 17.18
C PHE A 149 -3.72 -4.36 18.64
N CYS A 150 -3.68 -5.34 19.56
CA CYS A 150 -3.44 -5.09 20.98
C CYS A 150 -2.09 -4.42 21.22
N VAL A 151 -1.02 -4.91 20.59
CA VAL A 151 0.33 -4.33 20.69
C VAL A 151 0.35 -2.89 20.17
N LEU A 152 -0.29 -2.61 19.03
CA LEU A 152 -0.37 -1.26 18.46
C LEU A 152 -1.21 -0.32 19.33
N LEU A 153 -2.30 -0.81 19.93
CA LEU A 153 -3.16 -0.03 20.81
C LEU A 153 -2.46 0.33 22.12
N ILE A 154 -1.77 -0.64 22.74
CA ILE A 154 -0.93 -0.40 23.92
C ILE A 154 0.21 0.55 23.55
N GLY A 155 0.89 0.31 22.44
CA GLY A 155 1.96 1.16 21.92
C GLY A 155 1.51 2.61 21.72
N SER A 156 0.31 2.82 21.19
CA SER A 156 -0.27 4.16 20.99
C SER A 156 -0.58 4.88 22.30
N ASN A 157 -0.97 4.16 23.36
CA ASN A 157 -1.37 4.76 24.63
C ASN A 157 -0.22 4.94 25.62
N VAL A 158 0.79 4.06 25.61
CA VAL A 158 1.92 4.10 26.55
C VAL A 158 3.09 4.89 25.97
N TRP A 159 3.40 4.68 24.69
CA TRP A 159 4.62 5.20 24.06
C TRP A 159 4.33 6.15 22.89
N GLY A 160 3.09 6.24 22.45
CA GLY A 160 2.64 7.17 21.42
C GLY A 160 2.61 8.61 21.93
N THR A 161 2.78 9.57 21.02
CA THR A 161 2.65 11.00 21.35
C THR A 161 1.18 11.37 21.59
N LEU A 162 0.25 10.63 20.98
CA LEU A 162 -1.18 10.88 21.04
C LEU A 162 -1.92 9.62 21.55
N PRO A 163 -2.26 9.55 22.84
CA PRO A 163 -3.04 8.43 23.38
C PRO A 163 -4.44 8.42 22.75
N ILE A 164 -4.95 7.23 22.45
CA ILE A 164 -6.27 7.07 21.84
C ILE A 164 -7.31 7.01 22.95
N ARG A 165 -8.05 8.10 23.12
CA ARG A 165 -9.08 8.24 24.16
C ARG A 165 -10.46 8.37 23.54
N LEU A 166 -11.43 7.61 24.03
CA LEU A 166 -12.82 7.69 23.57
C LEU A 166 -13.41 9.09 23.70
N LYS A 167 -13.06 9.84 24.76
CA LYS A 167 -13.50 11.23 24.97
C LYS A 167 -13.00 12.22 23.91
N ASP A 168 -11.92 11.88 23.18
CA ASP A 168 -11.38 12.73 22.13
C ASP A 168 -12.10 12.49 20.79
N PHE A 169 -12.99 11.47 20.73
CA PHE A 169 -13.84 11.22 19.57
C PHE A 169 -14.74 12.42 19.29
N SER A 170 -14.42 13.13 18.22
CA SER A 170 -15.10 14.38 17.86
C SER A 170 -15.39 14.40 16.36
N PRO A 171 -16.31 13.52 15.91
CA PRO A 171 -16.69 13.43 14.51
C PRO A 171 -17.20 14.78 14.04
N SER A 172 -16.66 15.26 12.92
CA SER A 172 -17.09 16.51 12.30
C SER A 172 -16.87 16.42 10.80
N LEU A 173 -17.70 17.09 10.02
CA LEU A 173 -17.59 17.11 8.57
C LEU A 173 -16.20 17.58 8.12
N LYS A 174 -15.60 18.54 8.84
CA LYS A 174 -14.24 19.03 8.59
C LYS A 174 -13.19 17.92 8.73
N LYS A 175 -13.28 17.09 9.76
CA LYS A 175 -12.33 15.98 9.99
C LYS A 175 -12.52 14.86 8.96
N TYR A 176 -13.76 14.48 8.66
CA TYR A 176 -14.01 13.49 7.61
C TYR A 176 -13.57 13.96 6.23
N LYS A 177 -13.79 15.24 5.89
CA LYS A 177 -13.24 15.84 4.66
C LYS A 177 -11.71 15.75 4.64
N ALA A 178 -11.04 15.97 5.77
CA ALA A 178 -9.59 15.82 5.86
C ALA A 178 -9.12 14.37 5.68
N ILE A 179 -9.84 13.40 6.26
CA ILE A 179 -9.57 11.97 6.08
C ILE A 179 -9.75 11.58 4.60
N ILE A 180 -10.85 11.99 3.96
CA ILE A 180 -11.09 11.74 2.53
C ILE A 180 -9.94 12.31 1.69
N VAL A 181 -9.56 13.57 1.93
CA VAL A 181 -8.48 14.27 1.23
C VAL A 181 -7.14 13.53 1.35
N GLY A 182 -6.76 13.05 2.54
CA GLY A 182 -5.49 12.32 2.70
C GLY A 182 -5.54 10.85 2.30
N GLY A 183 -6.71 10.21 2.43
CA GLY A 183 -6.90 8.77 2.28
C GLY A 183 -7.33 8.32 0.89
N LEU A 184 -7.99 9.17 0.12
CA LEU A 184 -8.50 8.83 -1.22
C LEU A 184 -7.40 8.32 -2.17
N PRO A 185 -6.18 8.89 -2.23
CA PRO A 185 -5.14 8.37 -3.13
C PRO A 185 -4.76 6.92 -2.81
N SER A 186 -4.68 6.56 -1.52
CA SER A 186 -4.41 5.18 -1.11
C SER A 186 -5.57 4.22 -1.40
N LEU A 187 -6.81 4.68 -1.24
CA LEU A 187 -8.00 3.90 -1.60
C LEU A 187 -7.98 3.59 -3.11
N CYS A 188 -7.76 4.62 -3.94
CA CYS A 188 -7.63 4.48 -5.38
C CYS A 188 -6.53 3.48 -5.75
N ARG A 189 -5.34 3.60 -5.15
CA ARG A 189 -4.20 2.69 -5.39
C ARG A 189 -4.52 1.24 -5.05
N GLN A 190 -5.13 0.99 -3.88
CA GLN A 190 -5.38 -0.37 -3.41
C GLN A 190 -6.50 -1.04 -4.22
N SER A 191 -7.57 -0.30 -4.52
CA SER A 191 -8.67 -0.79 -5.34
C SER A 191 -8.17 -1.12 -6.74
N ILE A 192 -7.49 -0.18 -7.41
CA ILE A 192 -7.07 -0.38 -8.81
C ILE A 192 -6.06 -1.53 -8.94
N SER A 193 -5.12 -1.68 -8.01
CA SER A 193 -4.09 -2.73 -8.08
C SER A 193 -4.68 -4.15 -8.15
N SER A 194 -5.81 -4.38 -7.48
CA SER A 194 -6.49 -5.69 -7.50
C SER A 194 -7.12 -5.95 -8.86
N PHE A 195 -7.78 -4.93 -9.43
CA PHE A 195 -8.35 -5.00 -10.79
C PHE A 195 -7.26 -5.16 -11.86
N SER A 196 -6.15 -4.42 -11.76
CA SER A 196 -5.02 -4.49 -12.68
C SER A 196 -4.40 -5.89 -12.71
N THR A 197 -4.25 -6.52 -11.55
CA THR A 197 -3.70 -7.89 -11.46
C THR A 197 -4.63 -8.91 -12.13
N ALA A 198 -5.94 -8.81 -11.89
CA ALA A 198 -6.92 -9.67 -12.55
C ALA A 198 -6.88 -9.50 -14.08
N PHE A 199 -6.81 -8.25 -14.54
CA PHE A 199 -6.75 -7.92 -15.95
C PHE A 199 -5.47 -8.42 -16.64
N LEU A 200 -4.33 -8.34 -15.95
CA LEU A 200 -3.09 -8.96 -16.40
C LEU A 200 -3.23 -10.47 -16.57
N ASN A 201 -3.80 -11.16 -15.58
CA ASN A 201 -3.97 -12.61 -15.64
C ASN A 201 -4.92 -13.02 -16.78
N THR A 202 -6.04 -12.31 -16.97
CA THR A 202 -6.95 -12.55 -18.09
C THR A 202 -6.31 -12.24 -19.45
N SER A 203 -5.45 -11.24 -19.53
CA SER A 203 -4.75 -10.93 -20.79
C SER A 203 -3.65 -11.96 -21.08
N ALA A 204 -2.96 -12.44 -20.05
CA ALA A 204 -1.96 -13.49 -20.15
C ALA A 204 -2.55 -14.86 -20.48
N SER A 205 -3.79 -15.15 -20.07
CA SER A 205 -4.41 -16.45 -20.36
C SER A 205 -4.60 -16.74 -21.84
N PHE A 206 -4.70 -15.71 -22.70
CA PHE A 206 -4.72 -15.90 -24.15
C PHE A 206 -3.43 -16.48 -24.72
N PHE A 207 -2.33 -16.43 -23.97
CA PHE A 207 -1.01 -16.93 -24.37
C PHE A 207 -0.59 -18.19 -23.58
N GLY A 208 -1.53 -18.80 -22.84
CA GLY A 208 -1.33 -20.05 -22.11
C GLY A 208 -0.94 -19.88 -20.64
N ASP A 209 -1.09 -20.96 -19.88
CA ASP A 209 -0.87 -20.99 -18.43
C ASP A 209 0.57 -20.64 -18.04
N ALA A 210 1.55 -21.02 -18.89
CA ALA A 210 2.95 -20.66 -18.72
C ALA A 210 3.16 -19.13 -18.65
N ALA A 211 2.41 -18.34 -19.44
CA ALA A 211 2.50 -16.88 -19.42
C ALA A 211 1.92 -16.29 -18.12
N ILE A 212 0.80 -16.82 -17.63
CA ILE A 212 0.18 -16.40 -16.36
C ILE A 212 1.15 -16.68 -15.19
N ALA A 213 1.72 -17.88 -15.17
CA ALA A 213 2.66 -18.31 -14.15
C ALA A 213 3.96 -17.48 -14.19
N ALA A 214 4.50 -17.24 -15.39
CA ALA A 214 5.66 -16.38 -15.59
C ALA A 214 5.44 -14.96 -15.05
N MET A 215 4.33 -14.32 -15.43
CA MET A 215 4.01 -12.97 -14.95
C MET A 215 3.74 -12.93 -13.44
N SER A 216 3.22 -14.02 -12.87
CA SER A 216 3.07 -14.16 -11.42
C SER A 216 4.42 -14.19 -10.69
N ILE A 217 5.44 -14.87 -11.25
CA ILE A 217 6.81 -14.85 -10.71
C ILE A 217 7.38 -13.44 -10.77
N VAL A 218 7.28 -12.77 -11.92
CA VAL A 218 7.78 -11.40 -12.12
C VAL A 218 7.14 -10.44 -11.11
N ASN A 219 5.82 -10.53 -10.90
CA ASN A 219 5.11 -9.72 -9.92
C ASN A 219 5.58 -9.98 -8.50
N ARG A 220 5.81 -11.24 -8.11
CA ARG A 220 6.32 -11.59 -6.76
C ARG A 220 7.70 -11.00 -6.50
N VAL A 221 8.62 -11.12 -7.46
CA VAL A 221 9.96 -10.53 -7.35
C VAL A 221 9.87 -9.01 -7.29
N SER A 222 9.05 -8.40 -8.14
CA SER A 222 8.85 -6.95 -8.19
C SER A 222 8.20 -6.39 -6.92
N MET A 223 7.30 -7.15 -6.28
CA MET A 223 6.69 -6.77 -5.00
C MET A 223 7.72 -6.62 -3.88
N PHE A 224 8.83 -7.38 -3.92
CA PHE A 224 9.91 -7.24 -2.94
C PHE A 224 10.59 -5.87 -3.06
N ALA A 225 10.99 -5.49 -4.28
CA ALA A 225 11.54 -4.16 -4.56
C ALA A 225 10.53 -3.04 -4.24
N ASN A 226 9.25 -3.24 -4.58
CA ASN A 226 8.18 -2.29 -4.30
C ASN A 226 7.98 -2.09 -2.79
N SER A 227 8.09 -3.15 -1.99
CA SER A 227 7.95 -3.08 -0.53
C SER A 227 9.06 -2.24 0.10
N ALA A 228 10.29 -2.36 -0.39
CA ALA A 228 11.41 -1.56 0.08
C ALA A 228 11.21 -0.06 -0.20
N ILE A 229 10.78 0.32 -1.42
CA ILE A 229 10.54 1.73 -1.76
C ILE A 229 9.31 2.31 -1.06
N ILE A 230 8.25 1.51 -0.88
CA ILE A 230 7.10 1.93 -0.09
C ILE A 230 7.55 2.18 1.35
N GLY A 231 8.28 1.26 1.98
CA GLY A 231 8.80 1.42 3.34
C GLY A 231 9.64 2.68 3.51
N PHE A 232 10.56 2.93 2.57
CA PHE A 232 11.39 4.14 2.56
C PHE A 232 10.55 5.42 2.39
N GLY A 233 9.60 5.43 1.46
CA GLY A 233 8.66 6.54 1.27
C GLY A 233 7.75 6.78 2.48
N GLN A 234 7.34 5.73 3.18
CA GLN A 234 6.58 5.80 4.43
C GLN A 234 7.39 6.44 5.57
N GLY A 235 8.72 6.26 5.58
CA GLY A 235 9.63 6.98 6.49
C GLY A 235 9.76 8.47 6.16
N PHE A 236 9.64 8.84 4.88
CA PHE A 236 9.63 10.24 4.45
C PHE A 236 8.35 11.00 4.87
N GLN A 237 7.17 10.34 4.88
CA GLN A 237 5.90 11.01 5.18
C GLN A 237 5.86 11.78 6.53
N PRO A 238 6.30 11.24 7.68
CA PRO A 238 6.34 12.02 8.92
C PRO A 238 7.30 13.22 8.83
N VAL A 239 8.48 13.04 8.22
CA VAL A 239 9.44 14.14 8.01
C VAL A 239 8.81 15.25 7.18
N CYS A 240 8.11 14.89 6.10
CA CYS A 240 7.38 15.81 5.26
C CYS A 240 6.27 16.51 6.05
N GLY A 241 5.41 15.76 6.72
CA GLY A 241 4.22 16.27 7.42
C GLY A 241 4.56 17.25 8.54
N PHE A 242 5.50 16.89 9.42
CA PHE A 242 5.93 17.75 10.52
C PHE A 242 6.56 19.05 10.02
N ASN A 243 7.50 18.97 9.07
CA ASN A 243 8.17 20.17 8.56
C ASN A 243 7.22 21.05 7.74
N TYR A 244 6.30 20.45 6.97
CA TYR A 244 5.28 21.19 6.24
C TYR A 244 4.32 21.91 7.20
N GLY A 245 3.85 21.22 8.26
CA GLY A 245 3.01 21.83 9.30
C GLY A 245 3.71 22.95 10.08
N ALA A 246 5.02 22.81 10.29
CA ALA A 246 5.87 23.84 10.89
C ALA A 246 6.27 24.96 9.92
N LYS A 247 5.78 24.96 8.67
CA LYS A 247 6.16 25.88 7.57
C LYS A 247 7.67 25.89 7.24
N LYS A 248 8.40 24.83 7.60
CA LYS A 248 9.82 24.62 7.28
C LYS A 248 9.96 23.96 5.90
N TYR A 249 9.49 24.65 4.87
CA TYR A 249 9.41 24.09 3.51
C TYR A 249 10.79 23.76 2.92
N ASP A 250 11.84 24.48 3.31
CA ASP A 250 13.22 24.21 2.91
C ASP A 250 13.64 22.78 3.32
N ARG A 251 13.27 22.36 4.54
CA ARG A 251 13.55 21.02 5.06
C ARG A 251 12.74 19.96 4.33
N VAL A 252 11.48 20.24 3.97
CA VAL A 252 10.65 19.33 3.17
C VAL A 252 11.29 19.08 1.80
N ILE A 253 11.71 20.15 1.12
CA ILE A 253 12.34 20.06 -0.21
C ILE A 253 13.66 19.29 -0.14
N LYS A 254 14.52 19.59 0.85
CA LYS A 254 15.80 18.87 1.06
C LYS A 254 15.56 17.38 1.33
N ALA A 255 14.61 17.05 2.20
CA ALA A 255 14.25 15.67 2.51
C ALA A 255 13.71 14.94 1.27
N PHE A 256 12.87 15.59 0.46
CA PHE A 256 12.35 15.02 -0.78
C PHE A 256 13.48 14.64 -1.74
N TYR A 257 14.39 15.57 -2.07
CA TYR A 257 15.49 15.29 -2.99
C TYR A 257 16.47 14.26 -2.44
N PHE A 258 16.75 14.28 -1.13
CA PHE A 258 17.54 13.24 -0.48
C PHE A 258 16.89 11.86 -0.68
N CYS A 259 15.59 11.75 -0.40
CA CYS A 259 14.87 10.50 -0.56
C CYS A 259 14.80 10.03 -2.02
N VAL A 260 14.54 10.92 -2.98
CA VAL A 260 14.57 10.56 -4.41
C VAL A 260 15.97 10.04 -4.79
N LYS A 261 17.03 10.74 -4.41
CA LYS A 261 18.41 10.33 -4.72
C LYS A 261 18.74 8.95 -4.14
N VAL A 262 18.51 8.75 -2.84
CA VAL A 262 18.84 7.48 -2.17
C VAL A 262 18.00 6.34 -2.74
N SER A 263 16.69 6.54 -2.89
CA SER A 263 15.82 5.50 -3.45
C SER A 263 16.20 5.12 -4.87
N THR A 264 16.48 6.08 -5.74
CA THR A 264 16.90 5.80 -7.11
C THR A 264 18.23 5.04 -7.15
N ILE A 265 19.23 5.41 -6.33
CA ILE A 265 20.50 4.67 -6.26
C ILE A 265 20.29 3.22 -5.82
N VAL A 266 19.52 3.00 -4.76
CA VAL A 266 19.21 1.64 -4.27
C VAL A 266 18.45 0.83 -5.32
N LEU A 267 17.49 1.45 -6.02
CA LEU A 267 16.73 0.80 -7.07
C LEU A 267 17.57 0.52 -8.33
N ILE A 268 18.60 1.32 -8.62
CA ILE A 268 19.59 0.99 -9.67
C ILE A 268 20.39 -0.25 -9.28
N ILE A 269 20.82 -0.36 -8.02
CA ILE A 269 21.53 -1.56 -7.53
C ILE A 269 20.62 -2.78 -7.63
N PHE A 270 19.36 -2.68 -7.20
CA PHE A 270 18.39 -3.77 -7.31
C PHE A 270 18.09 -4.13 -8.76
N ALA A 271 17.93 -3.13 -9.64
CA ALA A 271 17.76 -3.35 -11.07
C ALA A 271 18.93 -4.13 -11.66
N PHE A 272 20.16 -3.74 -11.34
CA PHE A 272 21.37 -4.41 -11.81
C PHE A 272 21.44 -5.87 -11.33
N ILE A 273 21.21 -6.11 -10.03
CA ILE A 273 21.20 -7.45 -9.45
C ILE A 273 20.13 -8.34 -10.12
N ILE A 274 18.91 -7.82 -10.27
CA ILE A 274 17.79 -8.55 -10.87
C ILE A 274 18.05 -8.81 -12.35
N PHE A 275 18.57 -7.83 -13.10
CA PHE A 275 18.80 -7.95 -14.53
C PHE A 275 19.86 -9.01 -14.86
N ILE A 276 20.99 -9.00 -14.14
CA ILE A 276 22.08 -9.97 -14.35
C ILE A 276 21.66 -11.36 -13.87
N ASN A 277 21.04 -11.44 -12.69
CA ASN A 277 20.71 -12.73 -12.07
C ASN A 277 19.30 -13.21 -12.40
N SER A 278 18.63 -12.64 -13.40
CA SER A 278 17.24 -12.96 -13.75
C SER A 278 17.03 -14.46 -13.98
N HIS A 279 18.00 -15.10 -14.64
CA HIS A 279 18.01 -16.55 -14.89
C HIS A 279 17.98 -17.36 -13.57
N TYR A 280 18.88 -17.03 -12.63
CA TYR A 280 18.92 -17.71 -11.34
C TYR A 280 17.66 -17.47 -10.51
N ILE A 281 17.15 -16.23 -10.52
CA ILE A 281 15.93 -15.88 -9.77
C ILE A 281 14.74 -16.67 -10.29
N VAL A 282 14.53 -16.75 -11.61
CA VAL A 282 13.41 -17.50 -12.21
C VAL A 282 13.54 -19.01 -11.91
N ASN A 283 14.75 -19.57 -11.97
CA ASN A 283 15.01 -20.98 -11.67
C ASN A 283 14.75 -21.38 -10.20
N LEU A 284 14.66 -20.42 -9.27
CA LEU A 284 14.23 -20.70 -7.91
C LEU A 284 12.72 -21.01 -7.82
N PHE A 285 11.92 -20.52 -8.78
CA PHE A 285 10.47 -20.69 -8.78
C PHE A 285 10.00 -21.85 -9.66
N ASN A 286 10.68 -22.12 -10.78
CA ASN A 286 10.35 -23.23 -11.65
C ASN A 286 11.60 -23.66 -12.45
N LYS A 287 11.90 -24.96 -12.49
CA LYS A 287 13.09 -25.53 -13.17
C LYS A 287 12.75 -26.35 -14.42
N GLU A 288 11.49 -26.68 -14.64
CA GLU A 288 11.09 -27.74 -15.59
C GLU A 288 10.38 -27.18 -16.84
N ASP A 289 9.71 -26.02 -16.74
CA ASP A 289 8.98 -25.42 -17.86
C ASP A 289 9.81 -24.35 -18.58
N GLU A 290 10.36 -24.73 -19.74
CA GLU A 290 11.19 -23.85 -20.59
C GLU A 290 10.40 -22.66 -21.16
N ALA A 291 9.13 -22.84 -21.49
CA ALA A 291 8.29 -21.77 -22.03
C ALA A 291 8.06 -20.70 -20.97
N LEU A 292 7.67 -21.11 -19.75
CA LEU A 292 7.54 -20.23 -18.59
C LEU A 292 8.85 -19.52 -18.28
N PHE A 293 9.96 -20.27 -18.27
CA PHE A 293 11.28 -19.73 -17.98
C PHE A 293 11.63 -18.58 -18.92
N SER A 294 11.46 -18.78 -20.23
CA SER A 294 11.81 -17.79 -21.24
C SER A 294 11.04 -16.47 -21.08
N VAL A 295 9.74 -16.57 -20.79
CA VAL A 295 8.83 -15.41 -20.60
C VAL A 295 9.18 -14.68 -19.31
N ALA A 296 9.30 -15.41 -18.20
CA ALA A 296 9.60 -14.82 -16.90
C ALA A 296 10.96 -14.12 -16.91
N ASN A 297 11.97 -14.73 -17.54
CA ASN A 297 13.32 -14.18 -17.63
C ASN A 297 13.35 -12.86 -18.43
N ARG A 298 12.68 -12.81 -19.59
CA ARG A 298 12.59 -11.58 -20.41
C ARG A 298 11.81 -10.48 -19.68
N ALA A 299 10.61 -10.80 -19.20
CA ALA A 299 9.76 -9.84 -18.50
C ALA A 299 10.43 -9.29 -17.24
N LEU A 300 11.15 -10.12 -16.47
CA LEU A 300 11.88 -9.68 -15.29
C LEU A 300 13.02 -8.72 -15.63
N ARG A 301 13.75 -8.96 -16.73
CA ARG A 301 14.78 -8.03 -17.23
C ARG A 301 14.18 -6.70 -17.65
N TYR A 302 13.06 -6.70 -18.38
CA TYR A 302 12.39 -5.46 -18.76
C TYR A 302 11.89 -4.68 -17.55
N GLN A 303 11.33 -5.37 -16.56
CA GLN A 303 10.89 -4.76 -15.30
C GLN A 303 12.06 -4.17 -14.50
N ALA A 304 13.22 -4.82 -14.50
CA ALA A 304 14.42 -4.31 -13.84
C ALA A 304 14.84 -2.95 -14.41
N LEU A 305 14.73 -2.73 -15.72
CA LEU A 305 15.11 -1.47 -16.37
C LEU A 305 14.31 -0.26 -15.87
N THR A 306 13.06 -0.46 -15.42
CA THR A 306 12.18 0.64 -14.96
C THR A 306 12.13 0.80 -13.45
N LEU A 307 12.72 -0.11 -12.67
CA LEU A 307 12.80 0.00 -11.21
C LEU A 307 13.37 1.36 -10.73
N PRO A 308 14.45 1.93 -11.31
CA PRO A 308 14.97 3.22 -10.88
C PRO A 308 13.95 4.37 -10.92
N LEU A 309 12.98 4.29 -11.83
CA LEU A 309 11.93 5.29 -12.00
C LEU A 309 10.97 5.33 -10.82
N TRP A 310 10.82 4.21 -10.10
CA TRP A 310 9.89 4.10 -8.97
C TRP A 310 10.27 5.02 -7.81
N GLY A 311 11.55 5.39 -7.66
CA GLY A 311 11.99 6.35 -6.65
C GLY A 311 11.23 7.67 -6.78
N LEU A 312 11.29 8.30 -7.95
CA LEU A 312 10.59 9.57 -8.18
C LEU A 312 9.06 9.40 -8.13
N ILE A 313 8.52 8.33 -8.72
CA ILE A 313 7.07 8.07 -8.74
C ILE A 313 6.52 7.97 -7.32
N THR A 314 7.11 7.11 -6.49
CA THR A 314 6.63 6.86 -5.13
C THR A 314 6.81 8.10 -4.27
N LEU A 315 7.96 8.76 -4.29
CA LEU A 315 8.19 9.94 -3.44
C LEU A 315 7.32 11.13 -3.88
N SER A 316 7.09 11.32 -5.17
CA SER A 316 6.16 12.34 -5.67
C SER A 316 4.72 12.07 -5.23
N SER A 317 4.29 10.81 -5.24
CA SER A 317 2.98 10.42 -4.73
C SER A 317 2.86 10.68 -3.23
N MET A 318 3.87 10.31 -2.44
CA MET A 318 3.87 10.48 -0.99
C MET A 318 3.90 11.96 -0.57
N ILE A 319 4.70 12.82 -1.21
CA ILE A 319 4.73 14.25 -0.88
C ILE A 319 3.39 14.92 -1.21
N LEU A 320 2.79 14.62 -2.36
CA LEU A 320 1.47 15.15 -2.74
C LEU A 320 0.37 14.68 -1.78
N GLN A 321 0.43 13.41 -1.37
CA GLN A 321 -0.52 12.86 -0.40
C GLN A 321 -0.38 13.52 0.97
N THR A 322 0.85 13.63 1.50
CA THR A 322 1.11 14.21 2.82
C THR A 322 0.79 15.70 2.85
N THR A 323 1.11 16.44 1.79
CA THR A 323 0.76 17.88 1.65
C THR A 323 -0.71 18.12 1.25
N ARG A 324 -1.54 17.06 1.22
CA ARG A 324 -2.99 17.12 0.98
C ARG A 324 -3.39 17.65 -0.41
N LYS A 325 -2.53 17.48 -1.42
CA LYS A 325 -2.83 17.76 -2.84
C LYS A 325 -3.52 16.56 -3.48
N THR A 326 -4.70 16.21 -2.94
CA THR A 326 -5.42 14.95 -3.19
C THR A 326 -5.59 14.61 -4.66
N ILE A 327 -6.07 15.55 -5.49
CA ILE A 327 -6.33 15.26 -6.90
C ILE A 327 -5.05 14.85 -7.62
N ARG A 328 -3.95 15.61 -7.41
CA ARG A 328 -2.63 15.29 -8.00
C ARG A 328 -2.08 13.97 -7.46
N ALA A 329 -2.24 13.71 -6.16
CA ALA A 329 -1.84 12.45 -5.55
C ALA A 329 -2.64 11.25 -6.07
N SER A 330 -3.96 11.39 -6.27
CA SER A 330 -4.85 10.36 -6.80
C SER A 330 -4.57 10.07 -8.26
N ILE A 331 -4.32 11.10 -9.09
CA ILE A 331 -3.91 10.92 -10.50
C ILE A 331 -2.63 10.08 -10.53
N LEU A 332 -1.62 10.42 -9.72
CA LEU A 332 -0.37 9.66 -9.71
C LEU A 332 -0.52 8.25 -9.13
N ALA A 333 -1.40 8.06 -8.14
CA ALA A 333 -1.73 6.76 -7.58
C ALA A 333 -2.45 5.85 -8.58
N LEU A 334 -3.31 6.42 -9.43
CA LEU A 334 -4.01 5.72 -10.51
C LEU A 334 -3.14 5.57 -11.77
N ALA A 335 -2.15 6.43 -11.98
CA ALA A 335 -1.32 6.41 -13.19
C ALA A 335 -0.64 5.06 -13.41
N LYS A 336 0.05 4.56 -12.37
CA LYS A 336 0.85 3.32 -12.45
C LYS A 336 0.05 2.09 -12.83
N GLN A 337 -1.11 1.90 -12.22
CA GLN A 337 -1.87 0.64 -12.31
C GLN A 337 -3.19 0.79 -13.07
N GLY A 338 -3.78 1.98 -13.12
CA GLY A 338 -5.05 2.25 -13.79
C GLY A 338 -4.88 2.92 -15.15
N ILE A 339 -4.47 4.18 -15.14
CA ILE A 339 -4.51 5.06 -16.33
C ILE A 339 -3.58 4.54 -17.43
N PHE A 340 -2.40 4.01 -17.09
CA PHE A 340 -1.46 3.50 -18.09
C PHE A 340 -1.48 1.98 -18.21
N PHE A 341 -1.36 1.25 -17.10
CA PHE A 341 -1.20 -0.20 -17.17
C PHE A 341 -2.41 -0.94 -17.76
N ILE A 342 -3.65 -0.62 -17.35
CA ILE A 342 -4.84 -1.32 -17.87
C ILE A 342 -4.97 -1.13 -19.40
N PRO A 343 -4.93 0.10 -19.96
CA PRO A 343 -4.96 0.27 -21.41
C PRO A 343 -3.81 -0.43 -22.13
N ILE A 344 -2.59 -0.37 -21.59
CA ILE A 344 -1.43 -1.00 -22.23
C ILE A 344 -1.57 -2.52 -22.27
N VAL A 345 -1.96 -3.14 -21.17
CA VAL A 345 -2.21 -4.60 -21.11
C VAL A 345 -3.35 -5.03 -22.03
N TYR A 346 -4.34 -4.17 -22.26
CA TYR A 346 -5.45 -4.48 -23.18
C TYR A 346 -5.05 -4.37 -24.65
N ILE A 347 -4.26 -3.34 -24.99
CA ILE A 347 -3.99 -2.94 -26.38
C ILE A 347 -2.75 -3.64 -26.90
N LEU A 348 -1.65 -3.60 -26.15
CA LEU A 348 -0.32 -3.97 -26.62
C LEU A 348 -0.19 -5.46 -27.03
N PRO A 349 -0.79 -6.43 -26.30
CA PRO A 349 -0.73 -7.83 -26.71
C PRO A 349 -1.45 -8.13 -28.02
N LYS A 350 -2.39 -7.29 -28.45
CA LYS A 350 -3.07 -7.45 -29.76
C LYS A 350 -2.15 -7.14 -30.93
N PHE A 351 -1.13 -6.30 -30.73
CA PHE A 351 -0.18 -5.89 -31.76
C PHE A 351 1.15 -6.65 -31.66
N LEU A 352 1.61 -6.92 -30.44
CA LEU A 352 2.94 -7.49 -30.18
C LEU A 352 2.88 -8.91 -29.59
N GLY A 353 1.69 -9.49 -29.46
CA GLY A 353 1.50 -10.81 -28.86
C GLY A 353 2.00 -10.87 -27.42
N LEU A 354 2.68 -11.97 -27.08
CA LEU A 354 3.21 -12.22 -25.75
C LEU A 354 4.21 -11.15 -25.28
N PHE A 355 5.04 -10.63 -26.19
CA PHE A 355 5.98 -9.56 -25.89
C PHE A 355 5.26 -8.31 -25.36
N GLY A 356 4.05 -8.03 -25.86
CA GLY A 356 3.23 -6.93 -25.38
C GLY A 356 2.82 -7.06 -23.90
N ILE A 357 2.69 -8.29 -23.38
CA ILE A 357 2.44 -8.53 -21.96
C ILE A 357 3.72 -8.33 -21.14
N GLU A 358 4.84 -8.86 -21.64
CA GLU A 358 6.15 -8.79 -20.97
C GLU A 358 6.59 -7.33 -20.71
N ILE A 359 6.29 -6.40 -21.63
CA ILE A 359 6.69 -4.99 -21.51
C ILE A 359 5.58 -4.06 -20.97
N ALA A 360 4.39 -4.58 -20.66
CA ALA A 360 3.25 -3.75 -20.28
C ALA A 360 3.49 -2.95 -18.99
N GLN A 361 3.98 -3.60 -17.92
CA GLN A 361 4.29 -2.93 -16.65
C GLN A 361 5.47 -1.95 -16.78
N PRO A 362 6.61 -2.31 -17.42
CA PRO A 362 7.68 -1.36 -17.72
C PRO A 362 7.19 -0.10 -18.45
N LEU A 363 6.37 -0.26 -19.48
CA LEU A 363 5.87 0.87 -20.26
C LEU A 363 4.92 1.76 -19.44
N ALA A 364 4.06 1.15 -18.61
CA ALA A 364 3.22 1.88 -17.67
C ALA A 364 4.03 2.67 -16.63
N ASP A 365 5.13 2.10 -16.15
CA ASP A 365 6.05 2.77 -15.22
C ASP A 365 6.71 3.99 -15.89
N LEU A 366 7.12 3.87 -17.15
CA LEU A 366 7.71 4.96 -17.92
C LEU A 366 6.74 6.14 -18.08
N PHE A 367 5.50 5.88 -18.51
CA PHE A 367 4.51 6.95 -18.63
C PHE A 367 4.11 7.56 -17.29
N THR A 368 4.04 6.73 -16.24
CA THR A 368 3.81 7.21 -14.87
C THR A 368 4.95 8.11 -14.41
N PHE A 369 6.20 7.76 -14.72
CA PHE A 369 7.36 8.58 -14.43
C PHE A 369 7.26 9.95 -15.11
N ILE A 370 6.90 9.98 -16.40
CA ILE A 370 6.71 11.23 -17.15
C ILE A 370 5.66 12.14 -16.48
N ILE A 371 4.52 11.60 -16.04
CA ILE A 371 3.51 12.38 -15.29
C ILE A 371 3.99 12.77 -13.88
N SER A 372 4.82 11.94 -13.24
CA SER A 372 5.30 12.22 -11.88
C SER A 372 6.18 13.48 -11.81
N ILE A 373 6.94 13.79 -12.87
CA ILE A 373 7.84 14.95 -12.94
C ILE A 373 7.07 16.28 -12.78
N PRO A 374 6.10 16.65 -13.63
CA PRO A 374 5.38 17.92 -13.50
C PRO A 374 4.56 17.99 -12.21
N LEU A 375 3.96 16.88 -11.77
CA LEU A 375 3.20 16.85 -10.52
C LEU A 375 4.10 17.05 -9.30
N GLY A 376 5.24 16.36 -9.23
CA GLY A 376 6.25 16.55 -8.18
C GLY A 376 6.85 17.95 -8.20
N TYR A 377 7.20 18.46 -9.38
CA TYR A 377 7.73 19.82 -9.52
C TYR A 377 6.72 20.90 -9.08
N SER A 378 5.43 20.71 -9.36
CA SER A 378 4.38 21.67 -9.00
C SER A 378 4.34 21.98 -7.49
N ILE A 379 4.44 20.95 -6.64
CA ILE A 379 4.41 21.14 -5.18
C ILE A 379 5.72 21.73 -4.64
N ILE A 380 6.85 21.35 -5.24
CA ILE A 380 8.15 21.97 -4.91
C ILE A 380 8.13 23.46 -5.26
N ARG A 381 7.56 23.84 -6.41
CA ARG A 381 7.40 25.24 -6.83
C ARG A 381 6.49 26.01 -5.88
N GLU A 382 5.34 25.46 -5.51
CA GLU A 382 4.43 26.08 -4.52
C GLU A 382 5.15 26.36 -3.20
N MET A 383 5.88 25.38 -2.66
CA MET A 383 6.67 25.55 -1.45
C MET A 383 7.78 26.61 -1.57
N LYS A 384 8.47 26.70 -2.73
CA LYS A 384 9.47 27.75 -2.98
C LYS A 384 8.86 29.15 -3.02
N ILE A 385 7.65 29.29 -3.58
CA ILE A 385 6.93 30.56 -3.61
C ILE A 385 6.57 30.99 -2.18
N GLU A 386 6.05 30.07 -1.36
CA GLU A 386 5.73 30.37 0.05
C GLU A 386 6.97 30.76 0.86
N LEU A 387 8.12 30.11 0.64
CA LEU A 387 9.38 30.51 1.26
C LEU A 387 9.75 31.95 0.93
N LYS A 388 9.68 32.34 -0.35
CA LYS A 388 10.01 33.70 -0.81
C LYS A 388 9.07 34.76 -0.25
N ASN A 389 7.79 34.42 -0.05
CA ASN A 389 6.82 35.32 0.57
C ASN A 389 7.11 35.51 2.06
N ASN A 390 7.47 34.44 2.79
CA ASN A 390 7.80 34.53 4.21
C ASN A 390 9.07 35.35 4.47
N THR A 391 10.06 35.32 3.57
CA THR A 391 11.30 36.11 3.70
C THR A 391 11.12 37.60 3.41
N LYS A 392 10.01 38.00 2.78
CA LYS A 392 9.70 39.41 2.51
C LYS A 392 8.94 40.11 3.64
N VAL A 393 8.42 39.35 4.60
CA VAL A 393 7.58 39.84 5.71
C VAL A 393 8.38 39.95 7.02
N THR A 394 9.52 39.28 7.08
CA THR A 394 10.58 39.46 8.10
C THR A 394 11.63 40.42 7.60
#